data_AF-A0A7X0HQ21-F1
#
_entry.id   AF-A0A7X0HQ21-F1
#
_cell.length_a   1.000
_cell.length_b   1.000
_cell.length_c   1.000
_cell.angle_alpha   90.00
_cell.angle_beta   90.00
_cell.angle_gamma   90.00
#
_symmetry.space_group_name_H-M   'P 1'
#
loop_
_entity.id
_entity.type
_entity.pdbx_description
1 polymer ?
#
loop_
_entity_poly.entity_id
_entity_poly.type
_entity_poly.pdbx_seq_one_letter_code
_entity_poly.pdbx_strand_id
1 'polypeptide(L)'
;MQKRNVFTMVLLVLLFSLISCSKQDQDQSDKEIIVEKQEGDFELKLFSQKGRYAAHEKINIYAQVKYIGPKEEVMIEHGGFTPIKYEVVENKRGITIPTVESSILNQTTLKRNQWYTFKFEKSGEVKEDKFHQEYFNEEGFPKGSYTIEAAFSFQSDEEDRYRITGSGAAIVTGSIDIIVD
;
A
#
# COMPACT_ATOMS: atom_id res chain seq x y z
N MET A 1 62.06 -3.61 41.51
CA MET A 1 61.84 -3.84 40.06
C MET A 1 60.38 -4.21 39.82
N GLN A 2 59.69 -3.37 39.02
CA GLN A 2 58.80 -3.87 37.95
C GLN A 2 57.50 -4.63 38.34
N LYS A 3 56.63 -4.08 39.21
CA LYS A 3 55.25 -4.61 39.39
C LYS A 3 54.11 -3.60 39.36
N ARG A 4 54.39 -2.28 39.35
CA ARG A 4 53.32 -1.26 39.44
C ARG A 4 52.82 -0.73 38.08
N ASN A 5 53.52 -1.04 36.99
CA ASN A 5 53.17 -0.55 35.65
C ASN A 5 52.53 -1.63 34.74
N VAL A 6 52.59 -2.91 35.15
CA VAL A 6 51.97 -4.00 34.38
C VAL A 6 50.45 -4.00 34.56
N PHE A 7 49.98 -3.72 35.79
CA PHE A 7 48.55 -3.72 36.10
C PHE A 7 47.79 -2.61 35.36
N THR A 8 48.39 -1.41 35.27
CA THR A 8 47.83 -0.27 34.54
C THR A 8 47.79 -0.51 33.03
N MET A 9 48.78 -1.24 32.49
CA MET A 9 48.85 -1.54 31.06
C MET A 9 47.84 -2.63 30.65
N VAL A 10 47.58 -3.61 31.52
CA VAL A 10 46.53 -4.63 31.30
C VAL A 10 45.12 -4.04 31.38
N LEU A 11 44.87 -3.08 32.28
CA LEU A 11 43.59 -2.39 32.39
C LEU A 11 43.30 -1.50 31.16
N LEU A 12 44.33 -0.92 30.55
CA LEU A 12 44.21 -0.07 29.35
C LEU A 12 43.94 -0.88 28.08
N VAL A 13 44.47 -2.10 27.97
CA VAL A 13 44.20 -3.00 26.82
C VAL A 13 42.76 -3.56 26.87
N LEU A 14 42.19 -3.78 28.06
CA LEU A 14 40.79 -4.18 28.24
C LEU A 14 39.77 -3.08 27.90
N LEU A 15 40.15 -1.81 27.98
CA LEU A 15 39.28 -0.68 27.63
C LEU A 15 39.16 -0.44 26.11
N PHE A 16 40.12 -0.93 25.31
CA PHE A 16 40.09 -0.80 23.84
C PHE A 16 39.36 -1.93 23.11
N SER A 17 39.02 -3.03 23.79
CA SER A 17 38.28 -4.16 23.20
C SER A 17 36.76 -3.98 23.12
N LEU A 18 36.21 -2.84 23.57
CA LEU A 18 34.76 -2.59 23.54
C LEU A 18 34.30 -1.74 22.34
N ILE A 19 35.19 -1.39 21.40
CA ILE A 19 34.78 -0.88 20.08
C ILE A 19 34.47 -2.09 19.19
N SER A 20 33.58 -2.97 19.66
CA SER A 20 32.93 -3.96 18.81
C SER A 20 31.90 -3.20 18.00
N CYS A 21 32.24 -3.04 16.73
CA CYS A 21 31.44 -2.41 15.70
C CYS A 21 29.98 -2.88 15.81
N SER A 22 29.09 -1.98 16.25
CA SER A 22 27.67 -2.16 16.00
C SER A 22 27.48 -2.07 14.50
N LYS A 23 27.56 -3.21 13.80
CA LYS A 23 26.82 -3.38 12.55
C LYS A 23 25.37 -3.11 12.93
N GLN A 24 24.90 -1.89 12.69
CA GLN A 24 23.50 -1.69 12.38
C GLN A 24 23.27 -2.48 11.09
N ASP A 25 22.90 -3.75 11.24
CA ASP A 25 22.08 -4.39 10.23
C ASP A 25 20.86 -3.47 10.07
N GLN A 26 20.81 -2.77 8.94
CA GLN A 26 19.64 -2.03 8.51
C GLN A 26 18.54 -3.05 8.25
N ASP A 27 17.83 -3.43 9.30
CA ASP A 27 16.54 -4.10 9.24
C ASP A 27 15.49 -3.08 8.78
N GLN A 28 15.54 -2.78 7.48
CA GLN A 28 14.72 -1.76 6.83
C GLN A 28 13.86 -2.35 5.70
N SER A 29 13.75 -3.69 5.58
CA SER A 29 12.98 -4.35 4.51
C SER A 29 11.58 -4.83 4.89
N ASP A 30 11.27 -5.02 6.18
CA ASP A 30 10.11 -5.84 6.57
C ASP A 30 8.97 -5.06 7.27
N LYS A 31 9.03 -3.73 7.30
CA LYS A 31 7.95 -2.94 7.91
C LYS A 31 6.81 -2.74 6.92
N GLU A 32 5.60 -2.99 7.41
CA GLU A 32 4.35 -2.64 6.75
C GLU A 32 4.34 -1.14 6.44
N ILE A 33 3.96 -0.80 5.21
CA ILE A 33 3.72 0.58 4.79
C ILE A 33 2.23 0.82 4.84
N ILE A 34 1.80 1.90 5.50
CA ILE A 34 0.39 2.25 5.62
C ILE A 34 0.23 3.75 5.31
N VAL A 35 -0.74 4.07 4.46
CA VAL A 35 -1.22 5.43 4.21
C VAL A 35 -2.71 5.47 4.51
N GLU A 36 -3.13 6.48 5.27
CA GLU A 36 -4.52 6.69 5.66
C GLU A 36 -4.99 8.06 5.15
N LYS A 37 -6.20 8.08 4.59
CA LYS A 37 -6.86 9.26 4.05
C LYS A 37 -8.33 9.22 4.44
N GLN A 38 -8.88 10.37 4.79
CA GLN A 38 -10.29 10.54 5.08
C GLN A 38 -10.86 11.60 4.14
N GLU A 39 -12.01 11.31 3.54
CA GLU A 39 -12.76 12.24 2.71
C GLU A 39 -14.25 12.07 3.03
N GLY A 40 -14.90 13.15 3.47
CA GLY A 40 -16.29 13.10 3.94
C GLY A 40 -16.50 12.02 5.00
N ASP A 41 -17.47 11.14 4.73
CA ASP A 41 -17.90 10.05 5.61
C ASP A 41 -17.11 8.75 5.43
N PHE A 42 -15.96 8.79 4.75
CA PHE A 42 -15.18 7.60 4.41
C PHE A 42 -13.71 7.74 4.80
N GLU A 43 -13.17 6.68 5.41
CA GLU A 43 -11.73 6.50 5.64
C GLU A 43 -11.21 5.42 4.68
N LEU A 44 -10.11 5.70 3.99
CA LEU A 44 -9.34 4.78 3.16
C LEU A 44 -7.97 4.55 3.79
N LYS A 45 -7.60 3.28 3.92
CA LYS A 45 -6.24 2.84 4.22
C LYS A 45 -5.68 2.06 3.03
N LEU A 46 -4.50 2.43 2.56
CA LEU A 46 -3.73 1.64 1.61
C LEU A 46 -2.48 1.13 2.31
N PHE A 47 -2.26 -0.18 2.27
CA PHE A 47 -1.09 -0.76 2.91
C PHE A 47 -0.46 -1.91 2.13
N SER A 48 0.83 -2.09 2.34
CA SER A 48 1.63 -3.21 1.85
C SER A 48 2.35 -3.87 3.00
N GLN A 49 2.35 -5.20 3.01
CA GLN A 49 3.01 -5.97 4.08
C GLN A 49 4.51 -5.69 4.19
N LYS A 50 5.17 -5.31 3.09
CA LYS A 50 6.60 -4.98 3.05
C LYS A 50 6.84 -3.75 2.20
N GLY A 51 7.85 -2.96 2.55
CA GLY A 51 8.36 -1.91 1.65
C GLY A 51 9.28 -2.43 0.55
N ARG A 52 9.80 -3.65 0.71
CA ARG A 52 10.73 -4.30 -0.22
C ARG A 52 10.30 -5.73 -0.48
N TYR A 53 10.32 -6.11 -1.74
CA TYR A 53 10.03 -7.46 -2.22
C TYR A 53 11.19 -7.95 -3.09
N ALA A 54 11.45 -9.26 -3.12
CA ALA A 54 12.31 -9.83 -4.14
C ALA A 54 11.59 -9.82 -5.50
N ALA A 55 12.33 -9.78 -6.61
CA ALA A 55 11.79 -9.93 -7.94
C ALA A 55 10.88 -11.16 -8.02
N HIS A 56 9.66 -10.94 -8.53
CA HIS A 56 8.63 -11.96 -8.68
C HIS A 56 8.10 -12.58 -7.37
N GLU A 57 8.51 -12.08 -6.21
CA GLU A 57 7.88 -12.41 -4.93
C GLU A 57 6.42 -11.95 -4.93
N LYS A 58 5.52 -12.78 -4.41
CA LYS A 58 4.12 -12.42 -4.21
C LYS A 58 3.98 -11.11 -3.44
N ILE A 59 3.37 -10.12 -4.09
CA ILE A 59 3.10 -8.82 -3.49
C ILE A 59 1.75 -8.86 -2.80
N ASN A 60 1.72 -8.45 -1.53
CA ASN A 60 0.52 -8.41 -0.70
C ASN A 60 0.22 -6.95 -0.35
N ILE A 61 -0.65 -6.34 -1.15
CA ILE A 61 -1.16 -4.98 -1.00
C ILE A 61 -2.67 -5.03 -0.81
N TYR A 62 -3.19 -4.14 0.04
CA TYR A 62 -4.60 -4.08 0.39
C TYR A 62 -5.06 -2.64 0.54
N ALA A 63 -6.27 -2.37 0.08
CA ALA A 63 -7.04 -1.20 0.42
C ALA A 63 -8.12 -1.57 1.45
N GLN A 64 -8.35 -0.69 2.41
CA GLN A 64 -9.35 -0.84 3.45
C GLN A 64 -10.23 0.39 3.47
N VAL A 65 -11.54 0.20 3.44
CA VAL A 65 -12.51 1.29 3.51
C VAL A 65 -13.36 1.13 4.76
N LYS A 66 -13.63 2.25 5.43
CA LYS A 66 -14.56 2.32 6.56
C LYS A 66 -15.50 3.50 6.37
N TYR A 67 -16.80 3.23 6.48
CA TYR A 67 -17.83 4.26 6.55
C TYR A 67 -17.94 4.78 7.99
N ILE A 68 -17.85 6.10 8.16
CA ILE A 68 -17.90 6.80 9.46
C ILE A 68 -19.04 7.82 9.54
N GLY A 69 -19.93 7.84 8.55
CA GLY A 69 -21.06 8.76 8.50
C GLY A 69 -22.12 8.53 9.57
N PRO A 70 -23.21 9.32 9.53
CA PRO A 70 -24.19 9.37 10.61
C PRO A 70 -25.15 8.17 10.65
N LYS A 71 -25.37 7.49 9.52
CA LYS A 71 -26.29 6.34 9.40
C LYS A 71 -25.60 5.05 9.86
N GLU A 72 -26.38 4.03 10.22
CA GLU A 72 -25.84 2.71 10.59
C GLU A 72 -25.19 1.98 9.41
N GLU A 73 -25.65 2.25 8.19
CA GLU A 73 -25.06 1.74 6.95
C GLU A 73 -25.33 2.69 5.78
N VAL A 74 -24.54 2.54 4.73
CA VAL A 74 -24.70 3.23 3.45
C VAL A 74 -24.60 2.22 2.32
N MET A 75 -25.47 2.36 1.33
CA MET A 75 -25.37 1.62 0.07
C MET A 75 -24.63 2.49 -0.94
N ILE A 76 -23.57 1.94 -1.52
CA ILE A 76 -22.78 2.59 -2.57
C ILE A 76 -22.94 1.82 -3.88
N GLU A 77 -22.93 2.54 -4.99
CA GLU A 77 -22.86 2.00 -6.34
C GLU A 77 -21.47 2.26 -6.92
N HIS A 78 -20.90 1.26 -7.59
CA HIS A 78 -19.59 1.38 -8.20
C HIS A 78 -19.49 0.55 -9.48
N GLY A 79 -18.58 0.95 -10.37
CA GLY A 79 -18.22 0.16 -11.53
C GLY A 79 -17.30 -0.99 -11.16
N GLY A 80 -17.42 -2.11 -11.85
CA GLY A 80 -16.57 -3.28 -11.66
C GLY A 80 -16.88 -4.08 -10.41
N PHE A 81 -16.11 -5.14 -10.17
CA PHE A 81 -16.37 -6.12 -9.10
C PHE A 81 -16.09 -5.59 -7.69
N THR A 82 -15.28 -4.54 -7.56
CA THR A 82 -14.94 -3.91 -6.28
C THR A 82 -15.00 -2.39 -6.42
N PRO A 83 -15.27 -1.64 -5.34
CA PRO A 83 -15.29 -0.18 -5.39
C PRO A 83 -13.88 0.46 -5.37
N ILE A 84 -12.82 -0.36 -5.36
CA ILE A 84 -11.43 0.09 -5.39
C ILE A 84 -10.85 -0.11 -6.79
N LYS A 85 -10.21 0.94 -7.30
CA LYS A 85 -9.42 0.93 -8.53
C LYS A 85 -7.96 1.08 -8.16
N TYR A 86 -7.13 0.14 -8.61
CA TYR A 86 -5.69 0.22 -8.41
C TYR A 86 -4.99 0.75 -9.66
N GLU A 87 -3.96 1.56 -9.48
CA GLU A 87 -3.05 1.93 -10.55
C GLU A 87 -1.62 1.60 -10.11
N VAL A 88 -0.84 1.02 -11.03
CA VAL A 88 0.56 0.67 -10.78
C VAL A 88 1.44 1.47 -11.72
N VAL A 89 2.38 2.23 -11.16
CA VAL A 89 3.36 3.01 -11.92
C VAL A 89 4.75 2.45 -11.66
N GLU A 90 5.43 1.95 -12.70
CA GLU A 90 6.87 1.64 -12.62
C GLU A 90 7.68 2.89 -12.91
N ASN A 91 8.32 3.39 -11.86
CA ASN A 91 8.88 4.75 -11.81
C ASN A 91 10.07 4.94 -12.74
N LYS A 92 10.89 3.91 -12.99
CA LYS A 92 12.11 4.06 -13.81
C LYS A 92 11.80 4.14 -15.30
N ARG A 93 10.83 3.37 -15.77
CA ARG A 93 10.42 3.36 -17.18
C ARG A 93 9.25 4.30 -17.47
N GLY A 94 8.60 4.85 -16.44
CA GLY A 94 7.40 5.66 -16.58
C GLY A 94 6.23 4.86 -17.17
N ILE A 95 6.14 3.57 -16.83
CA ILE A 95 5.09 2.69 -17.32
C ILE A 95 3.94 2.70 -16.32
N THR A 96 2.77 3.12 -16.75
CA THR A 96 1.53 3.02 -15.98
C THR A 96 0.73 1.79 -16.43
N ILE A 97 0.33 0.97 -15.48
CA ILE A 97 -0.57 -0.18 -15.66
C ILE A 97 -1.88 0.15 -14.93
N PRO A 98 -2.91 0.61 -15.65
CA PRO A 98 -4.20 0.91 -15.05
C PRO A 98 -4.97 -0.39 -14.77
N THR A 99 -5.90 -0.34 -13.80
CA THR A 99 -6.87 -1.41 -13.61
C THR A 99 -7.81 -1.51 -14.83
N VAL A 100 -8.13 -2.73 -15.24
CA VAL A 100 -9.21 -2.94 -16.23
C VAL A 100 -10.55 -2.74 -15.56
N GLU A 101 -11.29 -1.74 -16.01
CA GLU A 101 -12.63 -1.47 -15.51
C GLU A 101 -13.67 -2.29 -16.29
N SER A 102 -14.55 -2.95 -15.54
CA SER A 102 -15.76 -3.54 -16.10
C SER A 102 -16.88 -2.51 -16.06
N SER A 103 -17.70 -2.47 -17.10
CA SER A 103 -18.89 -1.62 -17.17
C SER A 103 -20.07 -2.15 -16.34
N ILE A 104 -19.88 -3.24 -15.59
CA ILE A 104 -20.90 -3.77 -14.68
C ILE A 104 -21.05 -2.81 -13.50
N LEU A 105 -22.27 -2.30 -13.32
CA LEU A 105 -22.67 -1.57 -12.12
C LEU A 105 -22.93 -2.59 -11.00
N ASN A 106 -22.25 -2.42 -9.87
CA ASN A 106 -22.43 -3.20 -8.65
C ASN A 106 -22.80 -2.31 -7.48
N GLN A 107 -23.43 -2.91 -6.48
CA GLN A 107 -23.81 -2.25 -5.23
C GLN A 107 -23.13 -2.93 -4.05
N THR A 108 -22.65 -2.15 -3.09
CA THR A 108 -22.05 -2.63 -1.84
C THR A 108 -22.68 -1.90 -0.66
N THR A 109 -23.09 -2.62 0.37
CA THR A 109 -23.56 -2.03 1.64
C THR A 109 -22.41 -1.99 2.65
N LEU A 110 -22.02 -0.78 3.07
CA LEU A 110 -20.99 -0.54 4.07
C LEU A 110 -21.65 -0.21 5.41
N LYS A 111 -21.38 -1.03 6.42
CA LYS A 111 -21.80 -0.81 7.81
C LYS A 111 -20.87 0.20 8.48
N ARG A 112 -21.46 1.07 9.29
CA ARG A 112 -20.73 2.09 10.03
C ARG A 112 -19.67 1.46 10.92
N ASN A 113 -18.50 2.07 10.94
CA ASN A 113 -17.33 1.68 11.74
C ASN A 113 -16.79 0.26 11.48
N GLN A 114 -17.16 -0.37 10.37
CA GLN A 114 -16.60 -1.65 9.95
C GLN A 114 -15.59 -1.46 8.82
N TRP A 115 -14.43 -2.12 8.92
CA TRP A 115 -13.42 -2.15 7.87
C TRP A 115 -13.76 -3.21 6.82
N TYR A 116 -13.75 -2.80 5.55
CA TYR A 116 -13.89 -3.65 4.38
C TYR A 116 -12.55 -3.72 3.66
N THR A 117 -12.01 -4.92 3.47
CA THR A 117 -10.67 -5.11 2.89
C THR A 117 -10.78 -5.60 1.45
N PHE A 118 -10.07 -4.94 0.55
CA PHE A 118 -9.97 -5.26 -0.87
C PHE A 118 -8.52 -5.56 -1.18
N LYS A 119 -8.24 -6.76 -1.66
CA LYS A 119 -6.88 -7.17 -2.02
C LYS A 119 -6.51 -6.61 -3.41
N PHE A 120 -5.27 -6.16 -3.56
CA PHE A 120 -4.71 -5.85 -4.88
C PHE A 120 -4.58 -7.14 -5.71
N GLU A 121 -5.06 -7.08 -6.94
CA GLU A 121 -4.85 -8.10 -7.96
C GLU A 121 -4.33 -7.44 -9.24
N LYS A 122 -3.38 -8.09 -9.91
CA LYS A 122 -2.88 -7.59 -11.18
C LYS A 122 -4.02 -7.55 -12.18
N SER A 123 -4.20 -6.39 -12.79
CA SER A 123 -5.07 -6.18 -13.93
C SER A 123 -4.41 -5.17 -14.87
N GLY A 124 -4.95 -5.01 -16.06
CA GLY A 124 -4.42 -4.11 -17.08
C GLY A 124 -4.44 -4.76 -18.46
N GLU A 125 -4.08 -3.99 -19.46
CA GLU A 125 -3.91 -4.48 -20.83
C GLU A 125 -2.55 -5.16 -20.97
N VAL A 126 -2.55 -6.41 -21.46
CA VAL A 126 -1.31 -7.12 -21.77
C VAL A 126 -0.78 -6.61 -23.11
N LYS A 127 0.39 -5.96 -23.08
CA LYS A 127 1.11 -5.54 -24.29
C LYS A 127 2.18 -6.56 -24.65
N GLU A 128 2.60 -6.54 -25.91
CA GLU A 128 3.62 -7.47 -26.43
C GLU A 128 5.06 -7.11 -26.00
N ASP A 129 5.27 -6.02 -25.26
CA ASP A 129 6.59 -5.68 -24.75
C ASP A 129 7.02 -6.57 -23.57
N LYS A 130 8.33 -6.73 -23.44
CA LYS A 130 8.94 -7.63 -22.44
C LYS A 130 8.49 -7.33 -21.02
N PHE A 131 8.30 -6.05 -20.66
CA PHE A 131 7.93 -5.68 -19.31
C PHE A 131 6.50 -6.11 -18.98
N HIS A 132 5.54 -5.87 -19.87
CA HIS A 132 4.16 -6.31 -19.63
C HIS A 132 4.06 -7.83 -19.58
N GLN A 133 4.76 -8.54 -20.47
CA GLN A 133 4.82 -10.01 -20.43
C GLN A 133 5.36 -10.51 -19.08
N GLU A 134 6.48 -9.95 -18.61
CA GLU A 134 7.07 -10.30 -17.32
C GLU A 134 6.14 -9.94 -16.14
N TYR A 135 5.51 -8.76 -16.19
CA TYR A 135 4.58 -8.32 -15.16
C TYR A 135 3.34 -9.22 -15.03
N PHE A 136 2.76 -9.69 -16.14
CA PHE A 136 1.53 -10.49 -16.09
C PHE A 136 1.78 -11.99 -15.93
N ASN A 137 2.93 -12.52 -16.38
CA ASN A 137 3.19 -13.96 -16.35
C ASN A 137 3.84 -14.45 -15.04
N GLU A 138 4.47 -13.57 -14.26
CA GLU A 138 5.10 -13.91 -12.99
C GLU A 138 4.18 -13.64 -11.78
N GLU A 139 4.44 -14.24 -10.62
CA GLU A 139 3.59 -14.03 -9.42
C GLU A 139 3.72 -12.58 -8.91
N GLY A 140 4.93 -12.10 -8.68
CA GLY A 140 5.25 -10.73 -8.26
C GLY A 140 5.59 -9.78 -9.41
N PHE A 141 6.07 -8.59 -9.08
CA PHE A 141 6.49 -7.63 -10.10
C PHE A 141 7.92 -7.89 -10.59
N PRO A 142 8.26 -7.43 -11.82
CA PRO A 142 9.65 -7.31 -12.26
C PRO A 142 10.48 -6.43 -11.32
N LYS A 143 11.80 -6.49 -11.45
CA LYS A 143 12.69 -5.59 -10.71
C LYS A 143 12.40 -4.12 -11.08
N GLY A 144 12.18 -3.28 -10.07
CA GLY A 144 11.76 -1.90 -10.28
C GLY A 144 11.48 -1.13 -8.99
N SER A 145 11.12 0.14 -9.16
CA SER A 145 10.48 0.92 -8.10
C SER A 145 9.08 1.24 -8.56
N TYR A 146 8.11 1.02 -7.69
CA TYR A 146 6.71 1.12 -8.04
C TYR A 146 5.99 2.06 -7.09
N THR A 147 5.11 2.87 -7.65
CA THR A 147 4.07 3.58 -6.91
C THR A 147 2.76 2.87 -7.18
N ILE A 148 2.05 2.53 -6.09
CA ILE A 148 0.76 1.87 -6.14
C ILE A 148 -0.27 2.83 -5.60
N GLU A 149 -1.26 3.15 -6.42
CA GLU A 149 -2.37 4.02 -6.04
C GLU A 149 -3.64 3.19 -5.88
N ALA A 150 -4.45 3.53 -4.90
CA ALA A 150 -5.78 2.98 -4.71
C ALA A 150 -6.78 4.12 -4.65
N ALA A 151 -7.78 4.08 -5.52
CA ALA A 151 -8.88 5.02 -5.58
C ALA A 151 -10.18 4.32 -5.17
N PHE A 152 -10.82 4.78 -4.09
CA PHE A 152 -12.18 4.40 -3.74
C PHE A 152 -13.15 5.35 -4.44
N SER A 153 -13.86 4.86 -5.46
CA SER A 153 -14.75 5.66 -6.32
C SER A 153 -16.14 5.05 -6.36
N PHE A 154 -17.15 5.83 -5.99
CA PHE A 154 -18.52 5.36 -5.90
C PHE A 154 -19.53 6.49 -6.11
N GLN A 155 -20.78 6.11 -6.29
CA GLN A 155 -21.94 6.98 -6.17
C GLN A 155 -22.78 6.51 -4.98
N SER A 156 -23.40 7.43 -4.26
CA SER A 156 -24.36 7.09 -3.20
C SER A 156 -25.67 7.83 -3.44
N ASP A 157 -26.78 7.09 -3.40
CA ASP A 157 -28.13 7.67 -3.39
C ASP A 157 -28.44 8.19 -1.98
N GLU A 158 -27.90 9.36 -1.63
CA GLU A 158 -28.32 10.08 -0.44
C GLU A 158 -29.45 11.06 -0.80
N GLU A 159 -30.68 10.56 -0.82
CA GLU A 159 -31.87 11.39 -0.96
C GLU A 159 -32.30 11.96 0.41
N ASP A 160 -31.61 12.99 0.90
CA ASP A 160 -32.07 13.75 2.06
C ASP A 160 -33.19 14.72 1.64
N ARG A 161 -34.43 14.40 2.05
CA ARG A 161 -35.68 15.14 1.74
C ARG A 161 -35.78 16.56 2.31
N TYR A 162 -34.68 17.20 2.70
CA TYR A 162 -34.65 18.64 2.94
C TYR A 162 -33.35 19.25 2.41
N ARG A 163 -33.42 19.74 1.16
CA ARG A 163 -32.54 20.76 0.56
C ARG A 163 -31.06 20.38 0.43
N ILE A 164 -30.74 19.57 -0.57
CA ILE A 164 -29.99 19.88 -1.80
C ILE A 164 -29.72 18.52 -2.48
N THR A 165 -30.18 18.38 -3.71
CA THR A 165 -29.89 17.23 -4.59
C THR A 165 -28.38 17.03 -4.69
N GLY A 166 -27.88 15.84 -4.37
CA GLY A 166 -26.47 15.52 -4.53
C GLY A 166 -26.23 14.02 -4.63
N SER A 167 -26.28 13.48 -5.85
CA SER A 167 -25.44 12.31 -6.16
C SER A 167 -23.99 12.76 -5.90
N GLY A 168 -23.39 12.24 -4.84
CA GLY A 168 -22.01 12.52 -4.48
C GLY A 168 -21.09 11.48 -5.10
N ALA A 169 -20.27 11.89 -6.07
CA ALA A 169 -19.10 11.11 -6.44
C ALA A 169 -17.96 11.52 -5.52
N ALA A 170 -17.51 10.62 -4.65
CA ALA A 170 -16.31 10.82 -3.86
C ALA A 170 -15.19 9.92 -4.39
N ILE A 171 -13.97 10.47 -4.44
CA ILE A 171 -12.76 9.74 -4.77
C ILE A 171 -11.79 9.93 -3.62
N VAL A 172 -11.49 8.84 -2.90
CA VAL A 172 -10.42 8.85 -1.90
C VAL A 172 -9.22 8.15 -2.51
N THR A 173 -8.07 8.84 -2.59
CA THR A 173 -6.85 8.27 -3.16
C THR A 173 -5.76 8.12 -2.11
N GLY A 174 -5.14 6.95 -2.07
CA GLY A 174 -3.90 6.70 -1.32
C GLY A 174 -2.82 6.21 -2.27
N SER A 175 -1.56 6.52 -1.98
CA SER A 175 -0.42 5.99 -2.72
C SER A 175 0.66 5.45 -1.77
N ILE A 176 1.31 4.36 -2.16
CA ILE A 176 2.46 3.78 -1.46
C ILE A 176 3.57 3.47 -2.45
N ASP A 177 4.82 3.63 -2.01
CA ASP A 177 5.99 3.27 -2.80
C ASP A 177 6.58 1.96 -2.31
N ILE A 178 6.87 1.04 -3.24
CA ILE A 178 7.57 -0.21 -2.97
C ILE A 178 8.79 -0.37 -3.86
N ILE A 179 9.77 -1.15 -3.39
CA ILE A 179 10.96 -1.52 -4.15
C ILE A 179 10.95 -3.02 -4.39
N VAL A 180 11.29 -3.42 -5.61
CA VAL A 180 11.43 -4.82 -6.02
C VAL A 180 12.86 -5.05 -6.48
N ASP A 181 13.60 -5.89 -5.75
CA ASP A 181 15.05 -6.13 -5.91
C ASP A 181 15.40 -7.43 -6.65
#